data_AF-A0A542AJ08-F1
#
_entry.id   AF-A0A542AJ08-F1
#
_cell.length_a   1.000
_cell.length_b   1.000
_cell.length_c   1.000
_cell.angle_alpha   90.00
_cell.angle_beta   90.00
_cell.angle_gamma   90.00
#
_symmetry.space_group_name_H-M   'P 1'
#
loop_
_entity.id
_entity.type
_entity.pdbx_description
1 polymer ?
#
loop_
_entity_poly.entity_id
_entity_poly.type
_entity_poly.pdbx_seq_one_letter_code
_entity_poly.pdbx_strand_id
1 'polypeptide(L)'
;MNETVQKRFLLYFRLSLLLWILIANAILNVMNFQYGWLIFISNIMLFTMEGDIRDRLISVEVGGLVGLVLTVVALLAISALTPVLGGLFGFLIPLAVVLFILIVLHPYAPKALNNVGFAYLTCACIDVNAFSSNIPLFFGTFIVGSLIFNGVCVLLMRPCKKLAMRSEAQGEKKAV
;
A
#
# COMPACT_ATOMS: atom_id res chain seq x y z
N MET A 1 -7.07 20.58 18.81
CA MET A 1 -7.05 21.41 17.59
C MET A 1 -8.47 21.93 17.41
N ASN A 2 -8.67 23.22 17.10
CA ASN A 2 -10.01 23.76 16.86
C ASN A 2 -10.70 22.92 15.76
N GLU A 3 -11.96 22.55 15.96
CA GLU A 3 -12.71 21.65 15.06
C GLU A 3 -12.74 22.17 13.62
N THR A 4 -12.80 23.50 13.46
CA THR A 4 -12.75 24.18 12.16
C THR A 4 -11.38 24.01 11.49
N VAL A 5 -10.28 24.21 12.23
CA VAL A 5 -8.89 23.97 11.75
C VAL A 5 -8.73 22.51 11.31
N GLN A 6 -9.32 21.56 12.04
CA GLN A 6 -9.26 20.14 11.71
C GLN A 6 -9.97 19.83 10.38
N LYS A 7 -11.17 20.37 10.18
CA LYS A 7 -11.93 20.22 8.92
C LYS A 7 -11.16 20.81 7.73
N ARG A 8 -10.60 22.02 7.88
CA ARG A 8 -9.77 22.64 6.82
C ARG A 8 -8.49 21.86 6.54
N PHE A 9 -7.82 21.36 7.57
CA PHE A 9 -6.64 20.51 7.42
C PHE A 9 -6.95 19.25 6.61
N LEU A 10 -8.01 18.52 6.97
CA LEU A 10 -8.40 17.30 6.27
C LEU A 10 -8.73 17.57 4.80
N LEU A 11 -9.40 18.70 4.50
CA LEU A 11 -9.69 19.10 3.13
C LEU A 11 -8.40 19.37 2.34
N TYR A 12 -7.50 20.22 2.85
CA TYR A 12 -6.24 20.54 2.18
C TYR A 12 -5.35 19.32 1.99
N PHE A 13 -5.35 18.42 2.98
CA PHE A 13 -4.62 17.17 2.89
C PHE A 13 -5.18 16.27 1.79
N ARG A 14 -6.50 16.05 1.74
CA ARG A 14 -7.16 15.24 0.70
C ARG A 14 -6.92 15.80 -0.70
N LEU A 15 -7.01 17.11 -0.88
CA LEU A 15 -6.73 17.77 -2.17
C LEU A 15 -5.26 17.62 -2.58
N SER A 16 -4.34 17.75 -1.62
CA SER A 16 -2.90 17.58 -1.87
C SER A 16 -2.56 16.12 -2.21
N LEU A 17 -3.21 15.16 -1.55
CA LEU A 17 -3.08 13.74 -1.90
C LEU A 17 -3.61 13.44 -3.30
N LEU A 18 -4.79 13.96 -3.65
CA LEU A 18 -5.34 13.81 -5.01
C LEU A 18 -4.35 14.35 -6.05
N LEU A 19 -3.84 15.56 -5.84
CA LEU A 19 -2.86 16.16 -6.74
C LEU A 19 -1.59 15.31 -6.84
N TRP A 20 -1.08 14.80 -5.72
CA TRP A 20 0.11 13.95 -5.70
C TRP A 20 -0.10 12.61 -6.42
N ILE A 21 -1.25 11.97 -6.21
CA ILE A 21 -1.64 10.75 -6.93
C ILE A 21 -1.68 10.99 -8.43
N LEU A 22 -2.27 12.12 -8.87
CA LEU A 22 -2.33 12.48 -10.29
C LEU A 22 -0.94 12.73 -10.88
N ILE A 23 -0.07 13.45 -10.16
CA ILE A 23 1.32 13.70 -10.58
C ILE A 23 2.08 12.39 -10.73
N ALA A 24 2.02 11.51 -9.73
CA ALA A 24 2.70 10.23 -9.81
C ALA A 24 2.16 9.35 -10.95
N ASN A 25 0.84 9.29 -11.14
CA ASN A 25 0.25 8.56 -12.27
C ASN A 25 0.70 9.13 -13.62
N ALA A 26 0.77 10.46 -13.76
CA ALA A 26 1.27 11.09 -14.98
C ALA A 26 2.73 10.71 -15.26
N ILE A 27 3.60 10.73 -14.25
CA ILE A 27 5.00 10.32 -14.37
C ILE A 27 5.10 8.84 -14.79
N LEU A 28 4.39 7.95 -14.08
CA LEU A 28 4.41 6.51 -14.38
C LEU A 28 3.87 6.21 -15.78
N ASN A 29 2.84 6.94 -16.22
CA ASN A 29 2.27 6.80 -17.55
C ASN A 29 3.25 7.25 -18.64
N VAL A 30 3.91 8.40 -18.48
CA VAL A 30 4.94 8.89 -19.42
C VAL A 30 6.12 7.91 -19.50
N MET A 31 6.47 7.27 -18.39
CA MET A 31 7.51 6.23 -18.34
C MET A 31 7.06 4.86 -18.88
N ASN A 32 5.79 4.71 -19.29
CA ASN A 32 5.17 3.42 -19.65
C ASN A 32 5.35 2.34 -18.57
N PHE A 33 5.31 2.74 -17.30
CA PHE A 33 5.59 1.87 -16.18
C PHE A 33 4.35 1.04 -15.78
N GLN A 34 4.40 -0.27 -16.01
CA GLN A 34 3.23 -1.16 -15.90
C GLN A 34 2.90 -1.61 -14.47
N TYR A 35 3.83 -1.49 -13.54
CA TYR A 35 3.67 -2.02 -12.17
C TYR A 35 3.33 -0.93 -11.14
N GLY A 36 2.75 0.19 -11.58
CA GLY A 36 2.42 1.33 -10.72
C GLY A 36 1.47 0.99 -9.57
N TRP A 37 0.63 -0.04 -9.74
CA TRP A 37 -0.28 -0.52 -8.70
C TRP A 37 0.45 -0.91 -7.40
N LEU A 38 1.70 -1.38 -7.49
CA LEU A 38 2.52 -1.74 -6.32
C LEU A 38 2.75 -0.56 -5.39
N ILE A 39 2.75 0.66 -5.92
CA ILE A 39 2.94 1.89 -5.15
C ILE A 39 1.61 2.32 -4.51
N PHE A 40 0.52 2.21 -5.27
CA PHE A 40 -0.77 2.75 -4.87
C PHE A 40 -1.54 1.89 -3.86
N ILE A 41 -1.38 0.56 -3.87
CA ILE A 41 -2.02 -0.31 -2.85
C ILE A 41 -1.56 0.08 -1.46
N SER A 42 -0.24 0.23 -1.29
CA SER A 42 0.36 0.68 -0.04
C SER A 42 -0.22 2.03 0.40
N ASN A 43 -0.34 2.99 -0.53
CA ASN A 43 -0.87 4.30 -0.20
C ASN A 43 -2.33 4.29 0.28
N ILE A 44 -3.20 3.54 -0.41
CA ILE A 44 -4.61 3.43 -0.02
C ILE A 44 -4.72 2.83 1.39
N MET A 45 -3.89 1.81 1.68
CA MET A 45 -3.87 1.17 2.98
C MET A 45 -3.34 2.09 4.09
N LEU A 46 -2.33 2.91 3.80
CA LEU A 46 -1.80 3.90 4.75
C LEU A 46 -2.88 4.84 5.30
N PHE A 47 -3.86 5.20 4.47
CA PHE A 47 -4.93 6.13 4.86
C PHE A 47 -6.17 5.48 5.46
N THR A 48 -6.39 4.19 5.20
CA THR A 48 -7.54 3.44 5.73
C THR A 48 -7.25 2.78 7.06
N MET A 49 -5.98 2.48 7.36
CA MET A 49 -5.58 1.95 8.66
C MET A 49 -5.72 2.98 9.77
N GLU A 50 -6.09 2.53 10.97
CA GLU A 50 -6.13 3.36 12.18
C GLU A 50 -4.76 3.40 12.88
N GLY A 51 -4.56 4.33 13.81
CA GLY A 51 -3.31 4.47 14.58
C GLY A 51 -2.42 5.65 14.16
N ASP A 52 -1.19 5.71 14.65
CA ASP A 52 -0.21 6.73 14.27
C ASP A 52 0.31 6.48 12.85
N ILE A 53 0.62 7.56 12.12
CA ILE A 53 1.09 7.52 10.73
C ILE A 53 2.36 6.68 10.59
N ARG A 54 3.26 6.72 11.58
CA ARG A 54 4.47 5.89 11.59
C ARG A 54 4.16 4.41 11.70
N ASP A 55 3.25 4.05 12.62
CA ASP A 55 2.80 2.67 12.79
C ASP A 55 2.07 2.15 11.54
N ARG A 56 1.22 2.99 10.93
CA ARG A 56 0.56 2.67 9.67
C ARG A 56 1.57 2.42 8.57
N LEU A 57 2.55 3.30 8.40
CA LEU A 57 3.58 3.14 7.38
C LEU A 57 4.34 1.83 7.58
N ILE A 58 4.79 1.53 8.79
CA ILE A 58 5.45 0.25 9.08
C ILE A 58 4.53 -0.93 8.76
N SER A 59 3.27 -0.88 9.19
CA SER A 59 2.34 -1.99 8.97
C SER A 59 2.02 -2.22 7.50
N VAL A 60 1.96 -1.16 6.70
CA VAL A 60 1.69 -1.22 5.27
C VAL A 60 2.92 -1.76 4.54
N GLU A 61 4.11 -1.23 4.82
CA GLU A 61 5.35 -1.66 4.15
C GLU A 61 5.71 -3.10 4.53
N VAL A 62 5.62 -3.46 5.81
CA VAL A 62 5.89 -4.83 6.28
C VAL A 62 4.82 -5.79 5.77
N GLY A 63 3.54 -5.42 5.86
CA GLY A 63 2.44 -6.21 5.35
C GLY A 63 2.57 -6.49 3.85
N GLY A 64 2.80 -5.45 3.05
CA GLY A 64 2.98 -5.58 1.61
C GLY A 64 4.20 -6.42 1.23
N LEU A 65 5.32 -6.25 1.94
CA LEU A 65 6.52 -7.07 1.72
C LEU A 65 6.25 -8.54 2.01
N VAL A 66 5.60 -8.84 3.15
CA VAL A 66 5.22 -10.20 3.52
C VAL A 66 4.26 -10.79 2.48
N GLY A 67 3.31 -10.02 1.98
CA GLY A 67 2.42 -10.43 0.89
C GLY A 67 3.20 -10.87 -0.35
N LEU A 68 4.14 -10.05 -0.83
CA LEU A 68 4.97 -10.36 -1.99
C LEU A 68 5.88 -11.59 -1.77
N VAL A 69 6.48 -11.71 -0.58
CA VAL A 69 7.29 -12.90 -0.22
C VAL A 69 6.43 -14.16 -0.20
N LEU A 70 5.24 -14.09 0.38
CA LEU A 70 4.29 -15.20 0.39
C LEU A 70 3.84 -15.58 -1.02
N THR A 71 3.73 -14.63 -1.95
CA THR A 71 3.52 -14.94 -3.37
C THR A 71 4.67 -15.77 -3.94
N VAL A 72 5.93 -15.40 -3.70
CA VAL A 72 7.08 -16.19 -4.16
C VAL A 72 7.02 -17.60 -3.58
N VAL A 73 6.77 -17.72 -2.27
CA VAL A 73 6.65 -19.03 -1.59
C VAL A 73 5.52 -19.85 -2.21
N ALA A 74 4.36 -19.24 -2.45
CA ALA A 74 3.22 -19.90 -3.10
C ALA A 74 3.62 -20.43 -4.48
N LEU A 75 4.27 -19.61 -5.31
CA LEU A 75 4.67 -20.01 -6.66
C LEU A 75 5.70 -21.14 -6.67
N LEU A 76 6.68 -21.10 -5.77
CA LEU A 76 7.64 -22.19 -5.61
C LEU A 76 6.95 -23.49 -5.18
N ALA A 77 6.03 -23.41 -4.23
CA ALA A 77 5.26 -24.57 -3.79
C ALA A 77 4.33 -25.11 -4.89
N ILE A 78 3.67 -24.23 -5.67
CA ILE A 78 2.85 -24.63 -6.82
C ILE A 78 3.71 -25.34 -7.86
N SER A 79 4.88 -24.79 -8.18
CA SER A 79 5.82 -25.40 -9.15
C SER A 79 6.30 -26.78 -8.69
N ALA A 80 6.55 -26.96 -7.39
CA ALA A 80 7.00 -28.23 -6.83
C ALA A 80 5.88 -29.29 -6.73
N LEU A 81 4.64 -28.87 -6.41
CA LEU A 81 3.53 -29.78 -6.12
C LEU A 81 2.70 -30.13 -7.36
N THR A 82 2.65 -29.26 -8.37
CA THR A 82 1.87 -29.49 -9.60
C THR A 82 2.26 -30.79 -10.34
N PRO A 83 3.56 -31.17 -10.47
CA PRO A 83 3.95 -32.43 -11.11
C PRO A 83 3.49 -33.69 -10.36
N VAL A 84 3.25 -33.59 -9.04
CA VAL A 84 2.91 -34.73 -8.17
C VAL A 84 1.41 -34.85 -7.97
N LEU A 85 0.73 -33.72 -7.75
CA LEU A 85 -0.68 -33.65 -7.35
C LEU A 85 -1.63 -33.25 -8.49
N GLY A 86 -1.07 -32.92 -9.66
CA GLY A 86 -1.81 -32.35 -10.79
C GLY A 86 -2.12 -30.85 -10.61
N GLY A 87 -2.67 -30.23 -11.66
CA GLY A 87 -2.84 -28.77 -11.73
C GLY A 87 -3.73 -28.17 -10.65
N LEU A 88 -4.91 -28.78 -10.39
CA LEU A 88 -5.88 -28.22 -9.44
C LEU A 88 -5.37 -28.27 -7.99
N PHE A 89 -4.95 -29.44 -7.53
CA PHE A 89 -4.48 -29.63 -6.15
C PHE A 89 -3.09 -29.04 -5.93
N GLY A 90 -2.22 -29.10 -6.94
CA GLY A 90 -0.92 -28.42 -6.93
C GLY A 90 -1.04 -26.90 -6.80
N PHE A 91 -2.14 -26.31 -7.27
CA PHE A 91 -2.46 -24.89 -7.06
C PHE A 91 -3.16 -24.61 -5.71
N LEU A 92 -4.27 -25.31 -5.44
CA LEU A 92 -5.13 -25.00 -4.30
C LEU A 92 -4.46 -25.24 -2.94
N ILE A 93 -3.63 -26.28 -2.82
CA ILE A 93 -3.02 -26.63 -1.53
C ILE A 93 -2.02 -25.54 -1.09
N PRO A 94 -1.02 -25.14 -1.91
CA PRO A 94 -0.15 -24.01 -1.56
C PRO A 94 -0.90 -22.72 -1.26
N LEU A 95 -1.91 -22.41 -2.08
CA LEU A 95 -2.71 -21.21 -1.88
C LEU A 95 -3.44 -21.27 -0.54
N ALA A 96 -4.09 -22.38 -0.21
CA ALA A 96 -4.80 -22.57 1.06
C ALA A 96 -3.87 -22.40 2.27
N VAL A 97 -2.64 -22.92 2.19
CA VAL A 97 -1.64 -22.77 3.26
C VAL A 97 -1.25 -21.30 3.44
N VAL A 98 -0.96 -20.59 2.35
CA VAL A 98 -0.57 -19.17 2.41
C VAL A 98 -1.73 -18.30 2.92
N LEU A 99 -2.96 -18.57 2.49
CA LEU A 99 -4.15 -17.88 2.98
C LEU A 99 -4.40 -18.18 4.45
N PHE A 100 -4.20 -19.42 4.88
CA PHE A 100 -4.28 -19.79 6.29
C PHE A 100 -3.28 -18.97 7.13
N ILE A 101 -2.03 -18.85 6.66
CA ILE A 101 -1.01 -18.03 7.34
C ILE A 101 -1.49 -16.57 7.42
N LEU A 102 -1.92 -15.96 6.33
CA LEU A 102 -2.32 -14.54 6.33
C LEU A 102 -3.56 -14.26 7.17
N ILE A 103 -4.57 -15.13 7.12
CA ILE A 103 -5.89 -14.87 7.71
C ILE A 103 -5.93 -15.41 9.15
N VAL A 104 -5.55 -16.66 9.36
CA VAL A 104 -5.69 -17.32 10.66
C VAL A 104 -4.59 -16.90 11.62
N LEU A 105 -3.35 -16.72 11.13
CA LEU A 105 -2.25 -16.28 11.99
C LEU A 105 -2.18 -14.75 12.16
N HIS A 106 -3.08 -13.98 11.53
CA HIS A 106 -3.18 -12.53 11.69
C HIS A 106 -3.07 -12.04 13.15
N PRO A 107 -3.79 -12.61 14.14
CA PRO A 107 -3.76 -12.11 15.52
C PRO A 107 -2.38 -12.21 16.19
N TYR A 108 -1.51 -13.11 15.71
CA TYR A 108 -0.17 -13.32 16.29
C TYR A 108 0.88 -12.37 15.71
N ALA A 109 0.68 -11.88 14.49
CA ALA A 109 1.60 -10.94 13.84
C ALA A 109 0.86 -9.88 13.01
N PRO A 110 -0.01 -9.05 13.63
CA PRO A 110 -0.96 -8.19 12.90
C PRO A 110 -0.31 -7.08 12.07
N LYS A 111 0.96 -6.74 12.33
CA LYS A 111 1.72 -5.78 11.51
C LYS A 111 2.30 -6.41 10.23
N ALA A 112 2.49 -7.73 10.21
CA ALA A 112 3.12 -8.47 9.12
C ALA A 112 2.10 -9.29 8.31
N LEU A 113 1.17 -9.92 9.00
CA LEU A 113 0.06 -10.67 8.43
C LEU A 113 -1.14 -9.76 8.51
N ASN A 114 -1.51 -9.08 7.44
CA ASN A 114 -2.63 -8.13 7.43
C ASN A 114 -3.27 -8.02 6.05
N ASN A 115 -4.33 -7.21 5.97
CA ASN A 115 -5.08 -6.97 4.74
C ASN A 115 -4.21 -6.37 3.62
N VAL A 116 -3.14 -5.66 3.97
CA VAL A 116 -2.17 -5.14 2.99
C VAL A 116 -1.43 -6.32 2.35
N GLY A 117 -0.86 -7.20 3.16
CA GLY A 117 -0.20 -8.41 2.64
C GLY A 117 -1.13 -9.29 1.81
N PHE A 118 -2.39 -9.42 2.23
CA PHE A 118 -3.39 -10.14 1.45
C PHE A 118 -3.70 -9.48 0.09
N ALA A 119 -3.76 -8.15 0.04
CA ALA A 119 -3.94 -7.41 -1.22
C ALA A 119 -2.77 -7.63 -2.19
N TYR A 120 -1.52 -7.52 -1.70
CA TYR A 120 -0.34 -7.75 -2.53
C TYR A 120 -0.24 -9.19 -3.03
N LEU A 121 -0.53 -10.17 -2.16
CA LEU A 121 -0.61 -11.58 -2.55
C LEU A 121 -1.61 -11.76 -3.69
N THR A 122 -2.85 -11.28 -3.49
CA THR A 122 -3.93 -11.45 -4.46
C THR A 122 -3.59 -10.80 -5.79
N CYS A 123 -3.13 -9.54 -5.80
CA CYS A 123 -2.79 -8.84 -7.03
C CYS A 123 -1.60 -9.48 -7.75
N ALA A 124 -0.58 -9.95 -7.03
CA ALA A 124 0.55 -10.65 -7.63
C ALA A 124 0.17 -12.05 -8.16
N CYS A 125 -0.83 -12.70 -7.55
CA CYS A 125 -1.40 -13.96 -8.05
C CYS A 125 -2.36 -13.79 -9.24
N ILE A 126 -2.88 -12.59 -9.51
CA ILE A 126 -3.70 -12.33 -10.71
C ILE A 126 -2.81 -12.36 -11.96
N ASP A 127 -1.62 -11.78 -11.88
CA ASP A 127 -0.65 -11.76 -12.98
C ASP A 127 0.65 -12.46 -12.58
N VAL A 128 0.53 -13.77 -12.35
CA VAL A 128 1.65 -14.64 -11.96
C VAL A 128 2.78 -14.57 -12.99
N ASN A 129 2.45 -14.49 -14.27
CA ASN A 129 3.45 -14.49 -15.35
C ASN A 129 4.31 -13.23 -15.31
N ALA A 130 3.69 -12.05 -15.15
CA ALA A 130 4.45 -10.81 -15.00
C ALA A 130 5.25 -10.80 -13.71
N PHE A 131 4.66 -11.25 -12.59
CA PHE A 131 5.34 -11.32 -11.30
C PHE A 131 6.57 -12.23 -11.35
N SER A 132 6.41 -13.48 -11.80
CA SER A 132 7.51 -14.47 -11.82
C SER A 132 8.63 -14.07 -12.75
N SER A 133 8.32 -13.38 -13.84
CA SER A 133 9.31 -12.91 -14.82
C SER A 133 10.03 -11.64 -14.37
N ASN A 134 9.50 -10.91 -13.40
CA ASN A 134 9.99 -9.59 -13.00
C ASN A 134 10.10 -9.43 -11.47
N ILE A 135 10.37 -10.50 -10.72
CA ILE A 135 10.42 -10.49 -9.25
C ILE A 135 11.29 -9.32 -8.71
N PRO A 136 12.54 -9.11 -9.17
CA PRO A 136 13.36 -8.01 -8.65
C PRO A 136 12.74 -6.63 -8.88
N LEU A 137 12.06 -6.46 -10.02
CA LEU A 137 11.40 -5.20 -10.36
C LEU A 137 10.17 -4.99 -9.49
N PHE A 138 9.35 -6.01 -9.24
CA PHE A 138 8.19 -5.90 -8.36
C PHE A 138 8.61 -5.52 -6.94
N PHE A 139 9.61 -6.20 -6.38
CA PHE A 139 10.13 -5.87 -5.06
C PHE A 139 10.78 -4.48 -5.03
N GLY A 140 11.59 -4.13 -6.03
CA GLY A 140 12.24 -2.82 -6.12
C GLY A 140 11.23 -1.68 -6.24
N THR A 141 10.22 -1.84 -7.08
CA THR A 141 9.14 -0.87 -7.25
C THR A 141 8.28 -0.74 -6.01
N PHE A 142 7.94 -1.84 -5.36
CA PHE A 142 7.24 -1.80 -4.09
C PHE A 142 8.09 -1.04 -3.06
N ILE A 143 9.31 -1.48 -2.76
CA ILE A 143 10.14 -0.88 -1.71
C ILE A 143 10.43 0.60 -2.02
N VAL A 144 11.01 0.90 -3.17
CA VAL A 144 11.46 2.25 -3.50
C VAL A 144 10.27 3.15 -3.80
N GLY A 145 9.34 2.69 -4.64
CA GLY A 145 8.20 3.48 -5.06
C GLY A 145 7.24 3.77 -3.92
N SER A 146 6.92 2.76 -3.09
CA SER A 146 6.07 2.92 -1.92
C SER A 146 6.67 3.89 -0.90
N LEU A 147 7.96 3.72 -0.55
CA LEU A 147 8.63 4.60 0.41
C LEU A 147 8.69 6.05 -0.07
N ILE A 148 9.02 6.29 -1.34
CA ILE A 148 9.03 7.64 -1.91
C ILE A 148 7.62 8.23 -1.86
N PHE A 149 6.63 7.50 -2.36
CA PHE A 149 5.26 8.01 -2.47
C PHE A 149 4.64 8.30 -1.10
N ASN A 150 4.73 7.35 -0.18
CA ASN A 150 4.22 7.49 1.18
C ASN A 150 5.02 8.52 1.98
N GLY A 151 6.34 8.58 1.79
CA GLY A 151 7.19 9.60 2.38
C GLY A 151 6.74 11.01 2.01
N VAL A 152 6.48 11.27 0.72
CA VAL A 152 5.93 12.55 0.25
C VAL A 152 4.56 12.82 0.88
N CYS A 153 3.69 11.82 0.96
CA CYS A 153 2.39 11.96 1.61
C CYS A 153 2.49 12.40 3.08
N VAL A 154 3.43 11.84 3.83
CA VAL A 154 3.69 12.25 5.22
C VAL A 154 4.25 13.68 5.28
N LEU A 155 5.14 14.04 4.35
CA LEU A 155 5.68 15.40 4.27
C LEU A 155 4.61 16.45 3.97
N LEU A 156 3.59 16.12 3.18
CA LEU A 156 2.46 17.01 2.84
C LEU A 156 1.60 17.39 4.06
N MET A 157 1.66 16.64 5.17
CA MET A 157 0.85 16.94 6.36
C MET A 157 1.24 18.27 7.02
N ARG A 158 2.54 18.59 7.08
CA ARG A 158 3.05 19.83 7.67
C ARG A 158 2.55 21.09 6.95
N PRO A 159 2.71 21.24 5.61
CA PRO A 159 2.19 22.40 4.90
C PRO A 159 0.67 22.47 4.95
N CYS A 160 -0.05 21.36 4.84
CA CYS A 160 -1.52 21.35 4.95
C CYS A 160 -1.99 21.86 6.32
N LYS A 161 -1.33 21.46 7.40
CA LYS A 161 -1.63 21.96 8.75
C LYS A 161 -1.36 23.45 8.88
N LYS A 162 -0.24 23.94 8.32
CA LYS A 162 0.09 25.37 8.30
C LYS A 162 -0.92 26.19 7.50
N LEU A 163 -1.37 25.68 6.35
CA LEU A 163 -2.41 26.31 5.53
C LEU A 163 -3.76 26.36 6.25
N ALA A 164 -4.15 25.28 6.92
CA ALA A 164 -5.38 25.24 7.73
C ALA A 164 -5.38 26.30 8.82
N MET A 165 -4.29 26.40 9.60
CA MET A 165 -4.17 27.40 10.66
C MET A 165 -4.21 28.84 10.12
N ARG A 166 -3.54 29.12 8.98
CA ARG A 166 -3.55 30.45 8.35
C ARG A 166 -4.93 30.83 7.80
N SER A 167 -5.62 29.87 7.19
CA SER A 167 -6.95 30.06 6.61
C SER A 167 -7.96 30.44 7.69
N GLU A 168 -7.93 29.79 8.86
CA GLU A 168 -8.80 30.15 9.99
C GLU A 168 -8.51 31.55 10.50
N ALA A 169 -7.24 31.89 10.74
CA ALA A 169 -6.85 33.22 11.21
C ALA A 169 -7.25 34.35 10.24
N GLN A 170 -7.27 34.08 8.93
CA GLN A 170 -7.76 35.05 7.93
C GLN A 170 -9.29 35.12 7.87
N GLY A 171 -9.99 34.01 8.14
CA GLY A 171 -11.45 33.98 8.24
C GLY A 171 -11.96 34.78 9.42
N GLU A 172 -11.33 34.62 10.60
CA GLU A 172 -11.65 35.41 11.80
C GLU A 172 -11.42 36.91 11.57
N LYS A 173 -10.30 37.30 10.94
CA LYS A 173 -10.01 38.71 10.62
C LYS A 173 -10.97 39.36 9.63
N LYS A 174 -11.71 38.60 8.83
CA LYS A 174 -12.73 39.13 7.91
C LYS A 174 -14.13 39.22 8.55
N ALA A 175 -14.32 38.57 9.69
CA ALA A 175 -15.60 38.54 10.42
C ALA A 175 -15.68 39.60 11.53
N VAL A 176 -14.58 40.33 11.78
CA VAL A 176 -14.47 41.50 12.67
C VAL A 176 -14.38 42.75 11.82
#